data_AF-A0A3C1LRN9-F1
#
_entry.id   AF-A0A3C1LRN9-F1
#
_cell.length_a   1.000
_cell.length_b   1.000
_cell.length_c   1.000
_cell.angle_alpha   90.00
_cell.angle_beta   90.00
_cell.angle_gamma   90.00
#
_symmetry.space_group_name_H-M   'P 1'
#
loop_
_entity.id
_entity.type
_entity.pdbx_description
1 polymer ?
#
loop_
_entity_poly.entity_id
_entity_poly.type
_entity_poly.pdbx_seq_one_letter_code
_entity_poly.pdbx_strand_id
1 'polypeptide(L)'
;MAYIRRKAYDNAIQKVRVDFGTIIGQEKDDDAYVVLKELPTLEMIQLKEAHEKGQKELLEFFKDVLPLIIVDHNLYETEKQKMSNEDVASFIYEKLDLTGKVIGEYASASFFTQQNVEDGK
;
A
#
# COMPACT_ATOMS: atom_id res chain seq x y z
N MET A 1 25.40 2.19 20.86
CA MET A 1 24.68 1.36 19.88
C MET A 1 23.34 0.96 20.49
N ALA A 2 22.23 1.45 19.95
CA ALA A 2 20.90 1.12 20.44
C ALA A 2 20.39 -0.15 19.73
N TYR A 3 20.12 -1.21 20.49
CA TYR A 3 19.56 -2.46 19.99
C TYR A 3 18.03 -2.35 20.01
N ILE A 4 17.43 -2.04 18.86
CA ILE A 4 15.96 -2.02 18.73
C ILE A 4 15.49 -3.47 18.57
N ARG A 5 14.73 -3.97 19.53
CA ARG A 5 14.04 -5.27 19.42
C ARG A 5 13.14 -5.21 18.19
N ARG A 6 13.23 -6.19 17.26
CA ARG A 6 12.38 -6.32 16.06
C ARG A 6 10.92 -5.88 16.26
N LYS A 7 10.32 -6.20 17.42
CA LYS A 7 8.95 -5.80 17.81
C LYS A 7 8.66 -4.29 17.84
N ALA A 8 9.65 -3.43 18.09
CA ALA A 8 9.46 -1.99 18.11
C ALA A 8 9.60 -1.36 16.71
N TYR A 9 10.29 -2.04 15.79
CA TYR A 9 10.44 -1.58 14.41
C TYR A 9 9.08 -1.63 13.69
N ASP A 10 8.33 -2.73 13.79
CA ASP A 10 7.01 -2.87 13.15
C ASP A 10 5.97 -1.84 13.60
N ASN A 11 6.14 -1.26 14.80
CA ASN A 11 5.28 -0.19 15.32
C ASN A 11 5.71 1.22 14.87
N ALA A 12 6.96 1.37 14.44
CA ALA A 12 7.50 2.62 13.89
C ALA A 12 7.36 2.70 12.36
N ILE A 13 7.01 1.59 11.70
CA ILE A 13 6.75 1.53 10.26
C ILE A 13 5.47 2.32 9.96
N GLN A 14 5.59 3.30 9.06
CA GLN A 14 4.44 4.06 8.60
C GLN A 14 3.43 3.16 7.91
N LYS A 15 2.15 3.43 8.15
CA LYS A 15 1.03 2.72 7.52
C LYS A 15 0.17 3.70 6.75
N VAL A 16 -0.12 3.36 5.51
CA VAL A 16 -1.05 4.08 4.65
C VAL A 16 -2.34 3.28 4.60
N ARG A 17 -3.42 3.86 5.11
CA ARG A 17 -4.76 3.31 4.95
C ARG A 17 -5.38 3.92 3.71
N VAL A 18 -5.92 3.08 2.84
CA VAL A 18 -6.68 3.49 1.67
C VAL A 18 -8.08 2.92 1.81
N ASP A 19 -9.06 3.80 1.90
CA ASP A 19 -10.49 3.49 1.90
C ASP A 19 -11.00 3.53 0.45
N PHE A 20 -11.84 2.59 0.03
CA PHE A 20 -12.27 2.44 -1.38
C PHE A 20 -13.65 1.76 -1.56
N GLY A 21 -14.48 1.75 -0.52
CA GLY A 21 -15.79 1.09 -0.51
C GLY A 21 -16.69 1.49 -1.68
N THR A 22 -16.71 2.77 -2.05
CA THR A 22 -17.58 3.25 -3.14
C THR A 22 -17.18 2.66 -4.51
N ILE A 23 -15.89 2.45 -4.76
CA ILE A 23 -15.37 1.88 -6.02
C ILE A 23 -15.82 0.42 -6.20
N ILE A 24 -16.03 -0.29 -5.10
CA ILE A 24 -16.45 -1.69 -5.12
C ILE A 24 -17.96 -1.86 -4.96
N GLY A 25 -18.73 -0.75 -4.93
CA GLY A 25 -20.19 -0.74 -4.87
C GLY A 25 -20.78 -0.71 -3.46
N GLN A 26 -20.00 -0.35 -2.44
CA GLN A 26 -20.53 -0.10 -1.08
C GLN A 26 -21.15 1.30 -0.98
N GLU A 27 -21.89 1.54 0.11
CA GLU A 27 -22.58 2.80 0.36
C GLU A 27 -21.60 3.93 0.70
N LYS A 28 -20.54 3.62 1.47
CA LYS A 28 -19.53 4.58 1.90
C LYS A 28 -18.13 4.12 1.54
N ASP A 29 -17.20 5.06 1.48
CA ASP A 29 -15.82 4.75 1.10
C ASP A 29 -15.07 4.01 2.22
N ASP A 30 -15.40 4.29 3.48
CA ASP A 30 -14.82 3.65 4.66
C ASP A 30 -15.38 2.24 4.94
N ASP A 31 -16.37 1.80 4.17
CA ASP A 31 -16.92 0.43 4.25
C ASP A 31 -15.91 -0.62 3.74
N ALA A 32 -14.94 -0.25 2.90
CA ALA A 32 -13.87 -1.15 2.46
C ALA A 32 -12.51 -0.46 2.49
N TYR A 33 -11.50 -1.14 3.02
CA TYR A 33 -10.16 -0.58 3.16
C TYR A 33 -9.05 -1.61 3.03
N VAL A 34 -7.85 -1.10 2.74
CA VAL A 34 -6.57 -1.81 2.88
C VAL A 34 -5.59 -0.92 3.64
N VAL A 35 -4.72 -1.55 4.43
CA VAL A 35 -3.63 -0.88 5.14
C VAL A 35 -2.33 -1.44 4.60
N LEU A 36 -1.50 -0.54 4.09
CA LEU A 36 -0.21 -0.83 3.48
C LEU A 36 0.90 -0.32 4.39
N LYS A 37 1.93 -1.13 4.63
CA LYS A 37 3.14 -0.70 5.35
C LYS A 37 4.13 -0.02 4.41
N GLU A 38 5.02 0.77 4.98
CA GLU A 38 6.16 1.35 4.28
C GLU A 38 7.04 0.26 3.64
N LEU A 39 7.53 0.55 2.45
CA LEU A 39 8.53 -0.28 1.78
C LEU A 39 9.91 -0.12 2.43
N PRO A 40 10.74 -1.17 2.45
CA PRO A 40 12.14 -1.02 2.81
C PRO A 40 12.88 -0.10 1.81
N THR A 41 14.04 0.40 2.23
CA THR A 41 14.79 1.44 1.49
C THR A 41 15.12 1.05 0.05
N LEU A 42 15.39 -0.23 -0.22
CA LEU A 42 15.74 -0.69 -1.57
C LEU A 42 14.53 -0.65 -2.50
N GLU A 43 13.40 -1.17 -2.05
CA GLU A 43 12.14 -1.18 -2.77
C GLU A 43 11.57 0.24 -2.92
N MET A 44 11.86 1.15 -1.98
CA MET A 44 11.54 2.58 -2.12
C MET A 44 12.32 3.25 -3.26
N ILE A 45 13.60 2.92 -3.45
CA ILE A 45 14.38 3.43 -4.59
C ILE A 45 13.76 2.93 -5.90
N GLN A 46 13.39 1.64 -5.95
CA GLN A 46 12.72 1.05 -7.11
C GLN A 46 11.34 1.68 -7.38
N LEU A 47 10.58 2.00 -6.32
CA LEU A 47 9.32 2.73 -6.44
C LEU A 47 9.53 4.10 -7.10
N LYS A 48 10.57 4.84 -6.68
CA LYS A 48 10.91 6.14 -7.27
C LYS A 48 11.28 6.01 -8.75
N GLU A 49 12.14 5.05 -9.09
CA GLU A 49 12.52 4.80 -10.48
C GLU A 49 11.32 4.38 -11.35
N ALA A 50 10.43 3.53 -10.82
CA ALA A 50 9.23 3.09 -11.51
C ALA A 50 8.27 4.27 -11.75
N HIS A 51 8.08 5.12 -10.74
CA HIS A 51 7.27 6.33 -10.85
C HIS A 51 7.81 7.32 -11.90
N GLU A 52 9.13 7.51 -11.97
CA GLU A 52 9.77 8.38 -12.98
C GLU A 52 9.66 7.83 -14.41
N LYS A 53 9.67 6.50 -14.58
CA LYS A 53 9.52 5.83 -15.89
C LYS A 53 8.09 5.88 -16.43
N GLY A 54 7.10 5.89 -15.53
CA GLY A 54 5.70 6.11 -15.87
C GLY A 54 4.75 5.12 -15.22
N GLN A 55 3.47 5.27 -15.56
CA GLN A 55 2.39 4.50 -14.93
C GLN A 55 2.52 2.99 -15.14
N LYS A 56 3.01 2.54 -16.31
CA LYS A 56 3.12 1.13 -16.63
C LYS A 56 4.13 0.43 -15.71
N GLU A 57 5.33 1.01 -15.58
CA GLU A 57 6.41 0.49 -14.75
C GLU A 57 6.02 0.51 -13.27
N LEU A 58 5.27 1.53 -12.84
CA LEU A 58 4.70 1.59 -11.50
C LEU A 58 3.74 0.42 -11.23
N LEU A 59 2.83 0.14 -12.17
CA LEU A 59 1.90 -0.99 -12.06
C LEU A 59 2.62 -2.35 -12.03
N GLU A 60 3.67 -2.52 -12.84
CA GLU A 60 4.49 -3.73 -12.86
C GLU A 60 5.21 -3.93 -11.52
N PHE A 61 5.81 -2.88 -10.96
CA PHE A 61 6.46 -2.92 -9.65
C PHE A 61 5.50 -3.37 -8.54
N PHE A 62 4.30 -2.77 -8.49
CA PHE A 62 3.33 -3.10 -7.44
C PHE A 62 2.76 -4.51 -7.54
N LYS A 63 2.91 -5.20 -8.67
CA LYS A 63 2.31 -6.53 -8.87
C LYS A 63 2.88 -7.55 -7.89
N ASP A 64 4.19 -7.48 -7.66
CA ASP A 64 4.89 -8.37 -6.74
C ASP A 64 4.95 -7.80 -5.32
N VAL A 65 4.88 -6.47 -5.22
CA VAL A 65 5.11 -5.74 -3.96
C VAL A 65 3.84 -5.61 -3.13
N LEU A 66 2.70 -5.34 -3.76
CA LEU A 66 1.43 -5.08 -3.08
C LEU A 66 1.05 -6.14 -2.05
N PRO A 67 1.04 -7.46 -2.34
CA PRO A 67 0.67 -8.47 -1.34
C PRO A 67 1.62 -8.50 -0.12
N LEU A 68 2.89 -8.13 -0.32
CA LEU A 68 3.91 -8.12 0.73
C LEU A 68 3.78 -6.94 1.70
N ILE A 69 3.18 -5.84 1.22
CA ILE A 69 2.99 -4.62 2.01
C ILE A 69 1.60 -4.52 2.64
N ILE A 70 0.64 -5.36 2.28
CA ILE A 70 -0.65 -5.43 2.98
C ILE A 70 -0.42 -5.94 4.41
N VAL A 71 -0.85 -5.15 5.39
CA VAL A 71 -0.80 -5.51 6.81
C VAL A 71 -2.17 -5.61 7.46
N ASP A 72 -3.20 -5.02 6.84
CA ASP A 72 -4.59 -5.20 7.24
C ASP A 72 -5.54 -4.87 6.08
N HIS A 73 -6.77 -5.35 6.16
CA HIS A 73 -7.89 -5.06 5.26
C HIS A 73 -9.19 -5.56 5.89
N ASN A 74 -10.35 -5.19 5.36
CA ASN A 74 -11.65 -5.76 5.75
C ASN A 74 -12.37 -6.50 4.62
N LEU A 75 -11.61 -7.07 3.69
CA LEU A 75 -12.14 -7.87 2.57
C LEU A 75 -12.29 -9.35 2.92
N TYR A 76 -13.41 -9.94 2.54
CA TYR A 76 -13.80 -11.31 2.89
C TYR A 76 -14.31 -12.08 1.66
N GLU A 77 -13.95 -13.36 1.56
CA GLU A 77 -14.43 -14.30 0.53
C GLU A 77 -15.84 -14.81 0.85
N THR A 78 -16.14 -14.93 2.15
CA THR A 78 -17.44 -15.34 2.70
C THR A 78 -17.70 -14.57 3.98
N GLU A 79 -18.91 -14.67 4.54
CA GLU A 79 -19.28 -13.98 5.79
C GLU A 79 -18.32 -14.20 6.98
N LYS A 80 -17.49 -15.27 6.95
CA LYS A 80 -16.58 -15.63 8.03
C LYS A 80 -15.12 -15.78 7.62
N GLN A 81 -14.82 -15.72 6.32
CA GLN A 81 -13.48 -15.99 5.80
C GLN A 81 -12.88 -14.72 5.19
N LYS A 82 -11.87 -14.18 5.87
CA LYS A 82 -11.08 -13.04 5.40
C LYS A 82 -10.21 -13.50 4.22
N MET A 83 -10.11 -12.68 3.17
CA MET A 83 -9.24 -12.95 2.02
C MET A 83 -7.77 -13.03 2.43
N SER A 84 -6.95 -13.75 1.67
CA SER A 84 -5.48 -13.66 1.81
C SER A 84 -4.97 -12.33 1.24
N ASN A 85 -3.74 -11.94 1.57
CA ASN A 85 -3.12 -10.73 1.00
C ASN A 85 -2.93 -10.87 -0.52
N GLU A 86 -2.62 -12.07 -0.98
CA GLU A 86 -2.47 -12.41 -2.39
C GLU A 86 -3.80 -12.27 -3.15
N ASP A 87 -4.90 -12.71 -2.55
CA ASP A 87 -6.24 -12.57 -3.14
C ASP A 87 -6.70 -11.10 -3.13
N VAL A 88 -6.40 -10.36 -2.05
CA VAL A 88 -6.68 -8.91 -1.99
C VAL A 88 -5.90 -8.16 -3.06
N ALA A 89 -4.61 -8.44 -3.21
CA ALA A 89 -3.80 -7.83 -4.26
C ALA A 89 -4.38 -8.15 -5.64
N SER A 90 -4.72 -9.41 -5.91
CA SER A 90 -5.34 -9.83 -7.17
C SER A 90 -6.65 -9.09 -7.44
N PHE A 91 -7.54 -9.00 -6.44
CA PHE A 91 -8.79 -8.25 -6.53
C PHE A 91 -8.57 -6.76 -6.84
N ILE A 92 -7.57 -6.12 -6.21
CA ILE A 92 -7.22 -4.73 -6.50
C ILE A 92 -6.84 -4.56 -7.98
N TYR A 93 -6.07 -5.51 -8.53
CA TYR A 93 -5.62 -5.51 -9.92
C TYR A 93 -6.70 -5.85 -10.95
N GLU A 94 -7.79 -6.51 -10.56
CA GLU A 94 -8.93 -6.79 -11.45
C GLU A 94 -9.69 -5.52 -11.86
N LYS A 95 -9.60 -4.45 -11.05
CA LYS A 95 -10.32 -3.19 -11.26
C LYS A 95 -9.34 -2.04 -11.44
N LEU A 96 -9.23 -1.52 -12.66
CA LEU A 96 -8.31 -0.43 -13.01
C LEU A 96 -8.45 0.80 -12.09
N ASP A 97 -9.67 1.21 -11.77
CA ASP A 97 -9.94 2.37 -10.91
C ASP A 97 -9.47 2.14 -9.47
N LEU A 98 -9.67 0.92 -8.94
CA LEU A 98 -9.21 0.53 -7.61
C LEU A 98 -7.69 0.44 -7.57
N THR A 99 -7.09 -0.17 -8.60
CA THR A 99 -5.63 -0.23 -8.76
C THR A 99 -5.03 1.18 -8.73
N GLY A 100 -5.57 2.09 -9.54
CA GLY A 100 -5.10 3.47 -9.64
C GLY A 100 -5.21 4.22 -8.31
N LYS A 101 -6.32 4.08 -7.59
CA LYS A 101 -6.51 4.71 -6.28
C LYS A 101 -5.54 4.18 -5.24
N VAL A 102 -5.44 2.86 -5.07
CA VAL A 102 -4.58 2.24 -4.04
C VAL A 102 -3.11 2.58 -4.28
N ILE A 103 -2.63 2.40 -5.51
CA ILE A 103 -1.24 2.68 -5.86
C ILE A 103 -0.95 4.18 -5.81
N GLY A 104 -1.87 5.02 -6.30
CA GLY A 104 -1.70 6.47 -6.33
C GLY A 104 -1.65 7.09 -4.94
N GLU A 105 -2.56 6.71 -4.05
CA GLU A 105 -2.57 7.20 -2.66
C GLU A 105 -1.34 6.71 -1.89
N TYR A 106 -0.94 5.45 -2.08
CA TYR A 106 0.27 4.91 -1.47
C TYR A 106 1.55 5.61 -1.95
N ALA A 107 1.71 5.77 -3.26
CA ALA A 107 2.88 6.42 -3.85
C ALA A 107 2.97 7.88 -3.38
N SER A 108 1.84 8.61 -3.41
CA SER A 108 1.77 9.99 -2.92
C SER A 108 2.20 10.06 -1.46
N ALA A 109 1.59 9.24 -0.59
CA ALA A 109 1.92 9.21 0.84
C ALA A 109 3.40 8.87 1.09
N SER A 110 3.98 7.95 0.32
CA SER A 110 5.38 7.53 0.43
C SER A 110 6.36 8.64 0.02
N PHE A 111 6.04 9.41 -1.02
CA PHE A 111 6.89 10.51 -1.50
C PHE A 111 6.76 11.79 -0.68
N PHE A 112 5.57 12.12 -0.16
CA PHE A 112 5.38 13.29 0.71
C PHE A 112 6.20 13.23 1.99
N THR A 113 6.46 12.03 2.50
CA THR A 113 7.36 11.85 3.65
C THR A 113 8.83 12.09 3.33
N GLN A 114 9.29 11.95 2.09
CA GLN A 114 10.68 12.28 1.73
C GLN A 114 10.96 13.78 1.77
N GLN A 115 10.03 14.64 1.34
CA GLN A 115 10.20 16.09 1.40
C GLN A 115 10.44 16.58 2.83
N ASN A 116 9.72 16.02 3.81
CA ASN A 116 9.88 16.39 5.21
C ASN A 116 11.18 15.86 5.86
N VAL A 117 11.79 14.81 5.31
CA VAL A 117 13.10 14.30 5.78
C VAL A 117 14.26 15.10 5.17
N GLU A 118 14.11 15.60 3.94
CA GLU A 118 15.12 16.45 3.28
C GLU A 118 15.17 17.88 3.81
N ASP A 119 14.03 18.48 4.21
CA ASP A 119 13.97 19.83 4.82
C ASP A 119 14.45 19.88 6.30
N GLY A 120 14.80 18.73 6.88
CA GLY A 120 15.28 18.60 8.26
C GLY A 120 16.81 18.65 8.44
N LYS A 121 17.57 19.17 7.47
CA LYS A 121 19.04 19.34 7.56
C LYS A 121 19.47 20.80 7.57
#